data_AF-A0A653Y6T8-F1
#
_entry.id   AF-A0A653Y6T8-F1
#
_cell.length_a   1.000
_cell.length_b   1.000
_cell.length_c   1.000
_cell.angle_alpha   90.00
_cell.angle_beta   90.00
_cell.angle_gamma   90.00
#
_symmetry.space_group_name_H-M   'P 1'
#
loop_
_entity.id
_entity.type
_entity.pdbx_description
1 polymer ?
#
loop_
_entity_poly.entity_id
_entity_poly.type
_entity_poly.pdbx_seq_one_letter_code
_entity_poly.pdbx_strand_id
1 'polypeptide(L)'
;MRPLLITALTLLCSHAAATKLQPPAPVADAPARLIINRDGNAPTACDVELYLNEQVVATLAPNQHTSLDVPSGQMSLAVAISPSGYCGGTGPTVAQSIIVAPGETRQFDVVVKPEQIFLSPRLSD
;
A
#
# COMPACT_ATOMS: atom_id res chain seq x y z
N MET A 1 -63.59 9.29 55.78
CA MET A 1 -62.27 9.96 55.89
C MET A 1 -61.43 9.52 54.68
N ARG A 2 -60.74 10.47 54.03
CA ARG A 2 -60.22 10.42 52.64
C ARG A 2 -59.05 9.42 52.45
N PRO A 3 -58.98 8.68 51.33
CA PRO A 3 -57.72 8.08 50.88
C PRO A 3 -56.96 9.05 49.96
N LEU A 4 -55.69 9.29 50.26
CA LEU A 4 -54.74 10.02 49.40
C LEU A 4 -54.31 9.11 48.25
N LEU A 5 -54.58 9.53 47.01
CA LEU A 5 -53.97 8.96 45.80
C LEU A 5 -52.62 9.65 45.55
N ILE A 6 -51.55 8.87 45.52
CA ILE A 6 -50.21 9.29 45.07
C ILE A 6 -50.02 8.72 43.66
N THR A 7 -50.12 9.57 42.65
CA THR A 7 -49.88 9.19 41.25
C THR A 7 -48.38 9.21 40.98
N ALA A 8 -47.76 8.04 40.82
CA ALA A 8 -46.37 7.90 40.42
C ALA A 8 -46.24 8.19 38.91
N LEU A 9 -45.60 9.30 38.57
CA LEU A 9 -45.29 9.69 37.20
C LEU A 9 -44.05 8.93 36.72
N THR A 10 -44.25 7.85 35.98
CA THR A 10 -43.16 7.04 35.38
C THR A 10 -42.62 7.73 34.15
N LEU A 11 -41.38 8.22 34.26
CA LEU A 11 -40.63 8.86 33.17
C LEU A 11 -40.09 7.78 32.22
N LEU A 12 -40.70 7.62 31.04
CA LEU A 12 -40.19 6.74 29.99
C LEU A 12 -39.00 7.38 29.27
N CYS A 13 -37.78 7.07 29.70
CA CYS A 13 -36.58 7.34 28.92
C CYS A 13 -36.51 6.38 27.72
N SER A 14 -36.88 6.87 26.54
CA SER A 14 -36.71 6.15 25.27
C SER A 14 -35.22 6.11 24.91
N HIS A 15 -34.61 4.93 25.01
CA HIS A 15 -33.22 4.71 24.60
C HIS A 15 -33.17 4.46 23.10
N ALA A 16 -32.85 5.49 22.32
CA ALA A 16 -32.53 5.33 20.90
C ALA A 16 -31.16 4.63 20.78
N ALA A 17 -31.15 3.34 20.44
CA ALA A 17 -29.93 2.60 20.17
C ALA A 17 -29.33 3.07 18.83
N ALA A 18 -28.27 3.85 18.89
CA ALA A 18 -27.46 4.18 17.72
C ALA A 18 -26.69 2.92 17.29
N THR A 19 -27.09 2.32 16.16
CA THR A 19 -26.31 1.25 15.52
C THR A 19 -24.99 1.84 15.03
N LYS A 20 -23.90 1.61 15.74
CA LYS A 20 -22.56 1.89 15.23
C LYS A 20 -22.36 1.07 13.96
N LEU A 21 -22.15 1.73 12.81
CA LEU A 21 -21.58 1.08 11.63
C LEU A 21 -20.18 0.58 12.03
N GLN A 22 -20.07 -0.72 12.28
CA GLN A 22 -18.78 -1.38 12.45
C GLN A 22 -18.16 -1.52 11.06
N PRO A 23 -16.89 -1.10 10.84
CA PRO A 23 -16.19 -1.41 9.61
C PRO A 23 -16.21 -2.93 9.36
N PRO A 24 -16.34 -3.36 8.09
CA PRO A 24 -16.30 -4.78 7.76
C PRO A 24 -15.01 -5.41 8.30
N ALA A 25 -15.11 -6.66 8.77
CA ALA A 25 -13.96 -7.37 9.29
C ALA A 25 -12.89 -7.55 8.20
N PRO A 26 -11.59 -7.48 8.55
CA PRO A 26 -10.51 -7.73 7.59
C PRO A 26 -10.67 -9.09 6.93
N VAL A 27 -10.60 -9.14 5.60
CA VAL A 27 -10.63 -10.40 4.84
C VAL A 27 -9.23 -11.00 4.87
N ALA A 28 -9.09 -12.20 5.43
CA ALA A 28 -7.79 -12.82 5.73
C ALA A 28 -6.89 -13.03 4.49
N ASP A 29 -7.47 -13.09 3.28
CA ASP A 29 -6.77 -13.33 2.02
C ASP A 29 -6.96 -12.21 0.99
N ALA A 30 -7.38 -11.01 1.41
CA ALA A 30 -7.50 -9.89 0.49
C ALA A 30 -6.13 -9.53 -0.10
N PRO A 31 -6.02 -9.33 -1.44
CA PRO A 31 -4.75 -8.93 -2.03
C PRO A 31 -4.27 -7.62 -1.41
N ALA A 32 -2.96 -7.54 -1.20
CA ALA A 32 -2.30 -6.28 -0.89
C ALA A 32 -2.04 -5.50 -2.19
N ARG A 33 -1.73 -4.21 -2.06
CA ARG A 33 -1.42 -3.33 -3.18
C ARG A 33 -0.06 -2.68 -3.02
N LEU A 34 0.77 -2.78 -4.05
CA LEU A 34 2.03 -2.05 -4.15
C LEU A 34 1.89 -0.94 -5.18
N ILE A 35 2.18 0.29 -4.79
CA ILE A 35 2.29 1.43 -5.69
C ILE A 35 3.76 1.81 -5.79
N ILE A 36 4.31 1.76 -6.99
CA ILE A 36 5.72 2.07 -7.24
C ILE A 36 5.79 3.27 -8.15
N ASN A 37 6.44 4.35 -7.70
CA ASN A 37 6.62 5.57 -8.48
C ASN A 37 8.07 5.71 -8.92
N ARG A 38 8.29 6.11 -10.17
CA ARG A 38 9.61 6.47 -10.67
C ARG A 38 9.74 7.98 -10.77
N ASP A 39 10.62 8.57 -9.96
CA ASP A 39 10.92 10.00 -10.05
C ASP A 39 11.48 10.36 -11.44
N GLY A 40 10.88 11.34 -12.12
CA GLY A 40 11.39 11.81 -13.41
C GLY A 40 12.59 12.74 -13.35
N ASN A 41 12.97 13.23 -12.16
CA ASN A 41 14.10 14.14 -11.98
C ASN A 41 15.43 13.42 -11.74
N ALA A 42 15.41 12.09 -11.73
CA ALA A 42 16.62 11.29 -11.65
C ALA A 42 17.62 11.63 -12.77
N PRO A 43 18.92 11.41 -12.55
CA PRO A 43 20.00 11.79 -13.48
C PRO A 43 20.05 10.93 -14.75
N THR A 44 18.97 10.22 -15.08
CA THR A 44 18.87 9.35 -16.24
C THR A 44 17.43 9.27 -16.76
N ALA A 45 17.31 9.22 -18.08
CA ALA A 45 16.06 8.97 -18.80
C ALA A 45 15.77 7.47 -18.98
N CYS A 46 16.60 6.59 -18.43
CA CYS A 46 16.44 5.15 -18.55
C CYS A 46 15.20 4.64 -17.82
N ASP A 47 14.51 3.72 -18.48
CA ASP A 47 13.48 2.91 -17.87
C ASP A 47 14.07 2.04 -16.76
N VAL A 48 13.23 1.77 -15.77
CA VAL A 48 13.56 0.83 -14.68
C VAL A 48 12.64 -0.37 -14.75
N GLU A 49 13.16 -1.53 -14.37
CA GLU A 49 12.37 -2.74 -14.19
C GLU A 49 12.13 -2.98 -12.71
N LEU A 50 10.89 -3.28 -12.38
CA LEU A 50 10.45 -3.71 -11.07
C LEU A 50 10.40 -5.23 -11.04
N TYR A 51 11.06 -5.81 -10.03
CA TYR A 51 11.14 -7.24 -9.83
C TYR A 51 10.36 -7.62 -8.59
N LEU A 52 9.45 -8.58 -8.74
CA LEU A 52 8.76 -9.24 -7.64
C LEU A 52 9.11 -10.72 -7.67
N ASN A 53 9.73 -11.22 -6.60
CA ASN A 53 10.24 -12.60 -6.52
C ASN A 53 11.08 -12.96 -7.76
N GLU A 54 12.04 -12.09 -8.09
CA GLU A 54 13.00 -12.25 -9.20
C GLU A 54 12.39 -12.17 -10.61
N GLN A 55 11.09 -11.93 -10.73
CA GLN A 55 10.40 -11.76 -12.01
C GLN A 55 10.11 -10.30 -12.31
N VAL A 56 10.36 -9.86 -13.54
CA VAL A 56 9.97 -8.52 -14.00
C VAL A 56 8.45 -8.46 -14.06
N VAL A 57 7.86 -7.56 -13.27
CA VAL A 57 6.40 -7.37 -13.19
C VAL A 57 5.95 -6.02 -13.76
N ALA A 58 6.87 -5.08 -13.94
CA ALA A 58 6.63 -3.82 -14.60
C ALA A 58 7.93 -3.19 -15.11
N THR A 59 7.81 -2.38 -16.16
CA THR A 59 8.85 -1.47 -16.64
C THR A 59 8.30 -0.05 -16.56
N LEU A 60 9.03 0.87 -15.92
CA LEU A 60 8.60 2.25 -15.70
C LEU A 60 9.58 3.22 -16.36
N ALA A 61 9.07 4.04 -17.27
CA ALA A 61 9.77 5.20 -17.78
C ALA A 61 9.81 6.34 -16.74
N PRO A 62 10.63 7.38 -16.94
CA PRO A 62 10.64 8.56 -16.08
C PRO A 62 9.23 9.15 -15.86
N ASN A 63 8.91 9.55 -14.63
CA ASN A 63 7.60 10.05 -14.18
C ASN A 63 6.43 9.04 -14.23
N GLN A 64 6.68 7.76 -14.53
CA GLN A 64 5.63 6.75 -14.48
C GLN A 64 5.48 6.14 -13.09
N HIS A 65 4.32 5.54 -12.86
CA HIS A 65 4.05 4.71 -11.71
C HIS A 65 3.26 3.47 -12.13
N THR A 66 3.27 2.45 -11.29
CA THR A 66 2.41 1.28 -11.43
C THR A 66 1.74 0.94 -10.10
N SER A 67 0.60 0.27 -10.19
CA SER A 67 -0.14 -0.29 -9.05
C SER A 67 -0.33 -1.77 -9.30
N LEU A 68 0.21 -2.61 -8.42
CA LEU A 68 0.16 -4.06 -8.52
C LEU A 68 -0.64 -4.62 -7.35
N ASP A 69 -1.65 -5.43 -7.63
CA ASP A 69 -2.26 -6.28 -6.63
C ASP A 69 -1.38 -7.52 -6.45
N VAL A 70 -0.98 -7.80 -5.21
CA VAL A 70 -0.04 -8.87 -4.84
C VAL A 70 -0.62 -9.75 -3.73
N PRO A 71 -0.21 -11.02 -3.62
CA PRO A 71 -0.57 -11.84 -2.46
C PRO A 71 -0.10 -11.18 -1.16
N SER A 72 -0.86 -11.33 -0.08
CA SER A 72 -0.40 -10.93 1.24
C SER A 72 0.71 -11.84 1.75
N GLY A 73 1.52 -11.33 2.67
CA GLY A 73 2.63 -12.05 3.28
C GLY A 73 3.99 -11.53 2.83
N GLN A 74 4.99 -12.40 2.94
CA GLN A 74 6.38 -12.07 2.64
C GLN A 74 6.68 -12.21 1.15
N MET A 75 7.40 -11.24 0.58
CA MET A 75 7.87 -11.27 -0.80
C MET A 75 9.18 -10.51 -0.97
N SER A 76 9.91 -10.83 -2.04
CA SER A 76 11.13 -10.13 -2.45
C SER A 76 10.78 -9.05 -3.48
N LEU A 77 11.21 -7.81 -3.23
CA LEU A 77 11.01 -6.67 -4.11
C LEU A 77 12.36 -6.08 -4.49
N ALA A 78 12.60 -5.83 -5.78
CA ALA A 78 13.85 -5.25 -6.26
C ALA A 78 13.61 -4.34 -7.47
N VAL A 79 14.63 -3.54 -7.81
CA VAL A 79 14.58 -2.61 -8.93
C VAL A 79 15.94 -2.53 -9.62
N ALA A 80 15.93 -2.36 -10.94
CA ALA A 80 17.15 -2.15 -11.73
C ALA A 80 16.89 -1.22 -12.90
N ILE A 81 17.95 -0.64 -13.47
CA ILE A 81 17.89 -0.05 -14.80
C ILE A 81 17.57 -1.17 -15.80
N SER A 82 16.65 -0.93 -16.74
CA SER A 82 16.29 -1.96 -17.73
C SER A 82 17.54 -2.36 -18.55
N PRO A 83 17.75 -3.66 -18.79
CA PRO A 83 18.75 -4.16 -19.73
C PRO A 83 18.43 -3.79 -21.18
N SER A 84 17.18 -3.41 -21.47
CA SER A 84 16.75 -3.05 -22.81
C SER A 84 17.21 -1.65 -23.22
N GLY A 85 17.36 -1.44 -24.54
CA GLY A 85 17.71 -0.14 -25.11
C GLY A 85 19.16 0.29 -24.85
N TYR A 86 19.38 1.61 -24.86
CA TYR A 86 20.72 2.22 -24.76
C TYR A 86 21.36 2.07 -23.37
N CYS A 87 20.55 1.84 -22.34
CA CYS A 87 20.97 1.90 -20.95
C CYS A 87 21.75 0.68 -20.48
N GLY A 88 21.54 -0.48 -21.12
CA GLY A 88 22.34 -1.69 -20.91
C GLY A 88 22.45 -2.13 -19.44
N GLY A 89 21.36 -1.99 -18.66
CA GLY A 89 21.34 -2.42 -17.25
C GLY A 89 21.62 -3.91 -17.07
N THR A 90 22.02 -4.30 -15.86
CA THR A 90 22.46 -5.68 -15.54
C THR A 90 21.52 -6.44 -14.61
N GLY A 91 20.30 -5.95 -14.41
CA GLY A 91 19.35 -6.49 -13.44
C GLY A 91 19.64 -6.02 -12.00
N PRO A 92 18.82 -6.44 -11.02
CA PRO A 92 18.90 -5.92 -9.66
C PRO A 92 20.09 -6.51 -8.91
N THR A 93 20.89 -5.66 -8.27
CA THR A 93 22.01 -6.08 -7.42
C THR A 93 21.61 -6.31 -5.96
N VAL A 94 20.49 -5.71 -5.53
CA VAL A 94 19.95 -5.80 -4.18
C VAL A 94 18.44 -6.01 -4.26
N ALA A 95 17.94 -6.97 -3.49
CA ALA A 95 16.53 -7.17 -3.24
C ALA A 95 16.20 -6.92 -1.76
N GLN A 96 15.03 -6.34 -1.49
CA GLN A 96 14.52 -6.14 -0.14
C GLN A 96 13.36 -7.11 0.13
N SER A 97 13.36 -7.72 1.32
CA SER A 97 12.23 -8.50 1.80
C SER A 97 11.20 -7.57 2.42
N ILE A 98 9.95 -7.69 1.98
CA ILE A 98 8.82 -6.95 2.56
C ILE A 98 7.76 -7.94 3.05
N ILE A 99 6.99 -7.52 4.03
CA ILE A 99 5.77 -8.21 4.48
C ILE A 99 4.63 -7.21 4.34
N VAL A 100 3.56 -7.63 3.65
CA VAL A 100 2.34 -6.83 3.47
C VAL A 100 1.13 -7.59 4.00
N ALA A 101 0.30 -6.92 4.79
CA ALA A 101 -0.91 -7.49 5.36
C ALA A 101 -2.06 -7.57 4.32
N PRO A 102 -3.08 -8.40 4.55
CA PRO A 102 -4.28 -8.45 3.71
C PRO A 102 -4.95 -7.09 3.55
N GLY A 103 -5.17 -6.68 2.29
CA GLY A 103 -5.71 -5.36 1.94
C GLY A 103 -4.79 -4.17 2.20
N GLU A 104 -3.54 -4.37 2.66
CA GLU A 104 -2.60 -3.29 2.87
C GLU A 104 -2.19 -2.65 1.55
N THR A 105 -2.14 -1.32 1.50
CA THR A 105 -1.50 -0.58 0.41
C THR A 105 -0.17 -0.03 0.87
N ARG A 106 0.91 -0.35 0.15
CA ARG A 106 2.23 0.24 0.35
C ARG A 106 2.68 1.03 -0.86
N GLN A 107 3.41 2.11 -0.59
CA GLN A 107 3.98 2.95 -1.64
C GLN A 107 5.49 2.98 -1.52
N PHE A 108 6.17 2.89 -2.66
CA PHE A 108 7.61 3.06 -2.77
C PHE A 108 7.96 4.00 -3.91
N ASP A 109 9.03 4.75 -3.74
CA ASP A 109 9.65 5.52 -4.80
C ASP A 109 10.93 4.82 -5.25
N VAL A 110 11.11 4.72 -6.56
CA VAL A 110 12.36 4.30 -7.18
C VAL A 110 13.31 5.49 -7.18
N VAL A 111 14.32 5.39 -6.34
CA VAL A 111 15.39 6.38 -6.25
C VAL A 111 16.54 5.93 -7.15
N VAL A 112 16.93 6.79 -8.09
CA VAL A 112 18.09 6.58 -8.94
C VAL A 112 19.14 7.64 -8.65
N LYS A 113 20.32 7.18 -8.26
CA LYS A 113 21.54 7.96 -8.06
C LYS A 113 22.61 7.47 -9.07
N PRO A 114 23.69 8.23 -9.30
CA PRO A 114 24.71 7.86 -10.30
C PRO A 114 25.21 6.42 -10.21
N GLU A 115 25.38 5.88 -9.00
CA GLU A 115 25.93 4.53 -8.78
C GLU A 115 24.95 3.55 -8.13
N GLN A 116 23.71 3.98 -7.86
CA GLN A 116 22.79 3.20 -7.03
C GLN A 116 21.35 3.39 -7.49
N ILE A 117 20.60 2.31 -7.48
CA ILE A 117 19.16 2.30 -7.66
C ILE A 117 18.54 1.47 -6.54
N PHE A 118 17.51 2.00 -5.89
CA PHE A 118 16.86 1.33 -4.78
C PHE A 118 15.42 1.81 -4.61
N LEU A 119 14.66 1.06 -3.82
CA LEU A 119 13.30 1.42 -3.41
C LEU A 119 13.34 2.10 -2.05
N SER A 120 12.73 3.28 -1.96
CA SER A 120 12.48 3.95 -0.68
C SER A 120 10.99 3.84 -0.34
N PRO A 121 10.61 3.44 0.88
CA PRO A 121 9.23 3.61 1.33
C PRO A 121 8.81 5.08 1.19
N ARG A 122 7.61 5.29 0.66
CA ARG A 122 6.99 6.62 0.62
C ARG A 122 6.08 6.75 1.82
N LEU A 123 6.45 7.65 2.73
CA LEU A 123 5.59 8.00 3.86
C LEU A 123 4.42 8.81 3.33
N SER A 124 3.20 8.44 3.69
CA SER A 124 2.03 9.28 3.48
C SER A 124 2.08 10.43 4.48
N ASP A 125 2.09 11.67 3.99
CA ASP A 125 1.94 12.89 4.81
C ASP A 125 0.58 12.95 5.52
#